data_AF-A0ABD5JP72-F1
#
_entry.id   AF-A0ABD5JP72-F1
#
_cell.length_a   1.000
_cell.length_b   1.000
_cell.length_c   1.000
_cell.angle_alpha   90.00
_cell.angle_beta   90.00
_cell.angle_gamma   90.00
#
_symmetry.space_group_name_H-M   'P 1'
#
loop_
_entity.id
_entity.type
_entity.pdbx_description
1 polymer ?
#
loop_
_entity_poly.entity_id
_entity_poly.type
_entity_poly.pdbx_seq_one_letter_code
_entity_poly.pdbx_strand_id
1 'polypeptide(L)' 'LFDASEDRLHQQQRAAALPVTTRWIRCLRDRGLAAMVSGAGPTVLCLHTGDFPQDLQSDAEDDGLRVLHLDICEGVQRVY' A
#
# COMPACT_ATOMS: atom_id res chain seq x y z
N LEU A 1 4.55 19.35 3.53
CA LEU A 1 4.55 18.21 2.58
C LEU A 1 3.74 17.00 3.11
N PHE A 2 3.26 17.00 4.35
CA PHE A 2 2.45 15.89 4.92
C PHE A 2 0.94 16.18 5.00
N ASP A 3 0.51 17.44 4.82
CA ASP A 3 -0.91 17.83 4.95
C ASP A 3 -1.80 17.31 3.81
N ALA A 4 -1.24 16.97 2.66
CA ALA A 4 -2.01 16.52 1.50
C ALA A 4 -2.55 15.08 1.62
N SER A 5 -2.13 14.34 2.65
CA SER A 5 -2.57 12.95 2.90
C SER A 5 -3.34 12.76 4.22
N GLU A 6 -3.53 13.83 4.99
CA GLU A 6 -4.37 13.77 6.19
C GLU A 6 -5.84 13.94 5.82
N ASP A 7 -6.54 12.83 5.61
CA ASP A 7 -8.00 12.81 5.58
C ASP A 7 -8.53 12.81 7.02
N ARG A 8 -8.89 14.00 7.50
CA ARG A 8 -9.43 14.25 8.84
C ARG A 8 -10.95 14.03 8.95
N LEU A 9 -11.62 13.59 7.89
CA LEU A 9 -13.09 13.40 7.88
C LEU A 9 -13.50 11.95 8.17
N HIS A 10 -12.69 10.95 7.80
CA HIS A 10 -13.09 9.53 7.95
C HIS A 10 -12.02 8.57 8.50
N GLN A 11 -10.75 8.97 8.65
CA GLN A 11 -9.70 7.98 8.91
C GLN A 11 -9.61 7.48 10.36
N GLN A 12 -9.89 8.32 11.37
CA GLN A 12 -9.69 7.89 12.76
C GLN A 12 -10.65 6.78 13.23
N GLN A 13 -11.82 6.62 12.59
CA GLN A 13 -12.76 5.54 12.95
C GLN A 13 -12.43 4.18 12.30
N ARG A 14 -11.56 4.12 11.28
CA ARG A 14 -11.22 2.86 10.59
C ARG A 14 -9.81 2.33 10.88
N ALA A 15 -8.95 3.10 11.53
CA ALA A 15 -7.63 2.65 11.95
C ALA A 15 -7.68 1.43 12.89
N ALA A 16 -8.77 1.27 13.65
CA ALA A 16 -8.99 0.11 14.53
C ALA A 16 -9.40 -1.18 13.79
N ALA A 17 -9.79 -1.11 12.52
CA ALA A 17 -10.33 -2.25 11.78
C ALA A 17 -9.29 -3.00 10.92
N LEU A 18 -8.09 -2.42 10.72
CA LEU A 18 -7.07 -2.96 9.80
C LEU A 18 -5.63 -2.86 10.38
N PRO A 19 -5.34 -3.60 11.46
CA PRO A 19 -4.04 -3.52 12.15
C PRO A 19 -2.86 -3.93 11.25
N VAL A 20 -3.03 -4.97 10.43
CA VAL A 20 -1.99 -5.46 9.51
C VAL A 20 -1.67 -4.41 8.43
N THR A 21 -2.69 -3.83 7.80
CA THR A 21 -2.51 -2.75 6.80
C THR A 21 -1.77 -1.56 7.39
N THR A 22 -2.15 -1.12 8.60
CA THR A 22 -1.53 0.03 9.26
C THR A 22 -0.08 -0.26 9.63
N ARG A 23 0.23 -1.47 10.12
CA ARG A 23 1.61 -1.93 10.37
C ARG A 23 2.45 -1.84 9.10
N TRP A 24 1.95 -2.39 7.99
CA TRP A 24 2.70 -2.45 6.73
C TRP A 24 2.93 -1.08 6.11
N ILE A 25 1.95 -0.18 6.18
CA ILE A 25 2.15 1.21 5.75
C ILE A 25 3.28 1.88 6.53
N ARG A 26 3.35 1.68 7.85
CA ARG A 26 4.45 2.22 8.67
C ARG A 26 5.79 1.59 8.30
N CYS A 27 5.84 0.26 8.26
CA CYS A 27 7.04 -0.50 7.89
C CYS A 27 7.65 -0.02 6.57
N LEU A 28 6.83 0.10 5.52
CA LEU A 28 7.29 0.56 4.20
C LEU A 28 7.76 2.02 4.23
N ARG A 29 7.04 2.90 4.93
CA ARG A 29 7.42 4.32 5.05
C ARG A 29 8.70 4.52 5.86
N ASP A 30 8.93 3.71 6.89
CA ASP A 30 10.19 3.71 7.66
C ASP A 30 11.38 3.24 6.80
N ARG A 31 11.13 2.45 5.76
CA ARG A 31 12.10 2.08 4.71
C ARG A 31 12.20 3.10 3.57
N GLY A 32 11.51 4.24 3.67
CA GLY A 32 11.54 5.31 2.66
C GLY A 32 10.63 5.07 1.44
N LEU A 33 9.75 4.07 1.49
CA LEU A 33 8.83 3.74 0.41
C LEU A 33 7.49 4.48 0.55
N ALA A 34 6.91 4.90 -0.57
CA ALA A 34 5.64 5.61 -0.61
C ALA A 34 4.46 4.63 -0.48
N ALA A 35 3.99 4.39 0.76
CA ALA A 35 2.92 3.44 1.05
C ALA A 35 1.63 4.08 1.59
N MET A 36 0.49 3.54 1.17
CA MET A 36 -0.85 4.01 1.51
C MET A 36 -1.89 2.87 1.48
N VAL A 37 -3.07 3.12 2.02
CA VAL A 37 -4.21 2.19 1.85
C VAL A 37 -4.69 2.28 0.41
N SER A 38 -4.87 1.15 -0.26
CA SER A 38 -5.53 1.09 -1.56
C SER A 38 -7.04 1.21 -1.38
N GLY A 39 -7.61 2.36 -1.75
CA GLY A 39 -9.04 2.64 -1.58
C GLY A 39 -9.47 2.54 -0.12
N ALA A 40 -10.33 1.56 0.19
CA ALA A 40 -10.82 1.29 1.53
C ALA A 40 -10.02 0.20 2.29
N GLY A 41 -8.97 -0.38 1.70
CA GLY A 41 -8.23 -1.51 2.27
C GLY A 41 -8.93 -2.86 2.07
N PRO A 42 -8.33 -3.97 2.54
CA PRO A 42 -7.15 -4.07 3.40
C PRO A 42 -5.80 -3.93 2.67
N THR A 43 -5.82 -3.86 1.33
CA THR A 43 -4.60 -3.82 0.52
C THR A 43 -3.77 -2.56 0.79
N VAL A 44 -2.46 -2.74 0.92
CA VAL A 44 -1.48 -1.65 0.93
C VAL A 44 -0.97 -1.45 -0.49
N LEU A 45 -1.01 -0.21 -0.97
CA LEU A 45 -0.36 0.20 -2.22
C LEU A 45 0.99 0.82 -1.87
N CYS A 46 2.04 0.37 -2.56
CA CYS A 46 3.38 0.95 -2.47
C CYS A 46 3.81 1.41 -3.87
N LEU A 47 4.16 2.68 -4.02
CA LEU A 47 4.72 3.24 -5.25
C LEU A 47 6.24 3.30 -5.13
N HIS A 48 6.95 2.76 -6.10
CA HIS A 48 8.42 2.74 -6.16
C HIS A 48 8.90 2.85 -7.62
N THR A 49 10.14 3.31 -7.81
CA THR A 49 10.73 3.53 -9.16
C THR A 49 11.89 2.58 -9.49
N GLY A 50 12.24 1.68 -8.57
CA GLY A 50 13.28 0.66 -8.75
C GLY A 50 12.79 -0.71 -8.29
N ASP A 51 13.70 -1.62 -7.93
CA ASP A 51 13.29 -2.92 -7.41
C ASP A 51 12.66 -2.79 -6.02
N PHE A 52 11.65 -3.61 -5.75
CA PHE A 52 11.09 -3.73 -4.41
C PHE A 52 12.03 -4.59 -3.53
N PRO A 53 12.33 -4.20 -2.28
CA PRO A 53 13.24 -4.96 -1.43
C PRO A 53 12.75 -6.39 -1.16
N GLN A 54 13.59 -7.39 -1.45
CA GLN A 54 13.23 -8.80 -1.33
C GLN A 54 12.90 -9.22 0.11
N ASP A 55 13.57 -8.61 1.10
CA ASP A 55 13.30 -8.87 2.52
C ASP A 55 11.88 -8.44 2.90
N LEU A 56 11.44 -7.27 2.43
CA LEU A 56 10.07 -6.78 2.66
C LEU A 56 9.03 -7.63 1.94
N GLN A 57 9.38 -8.25 0.81
CA GLN A 57 8.49 -9.19 0.13
C GLN A 57 8.33 -10.47 0.94
N SER A 58 9.44 -11.08 1.37
CA SER A 58 9.40 -12.29 2.19
C SER A 58 8.66 -12.07 3.50
N ASP A 59 8.94 -10.97 4.21
CA ASP A 59 8.25 -10.60 5.44
C ASP A 59 6.73 -10.45 5.21
N ALA A 60 6.30 -9.92 4.06
CA ALA A 60 4.89 -9.76 3.72
C ALA A 60 4.22 -11.12 3.45
N GLU A 61 4.91 -12.01 2.73
CA GLU A 61 4.43 -13.36 2.44
C GLU A 61 4.34 -14.21 3.71
N ASP A 62 5.29 -14.07 4.64
CA ASP A 62 5.28 -14.70 5.97
C ASP A 62 4.11 -14.20 6.83
N ASP A 63 3.76 -12.92 6.70
CA ASP A 63 2.55 -12.32 7.29
C ASP A 63 1.25 -12.76 6.56
N GLY A 64 1.34 -13.61 5.53
CA GLY A 64 0.21 -14.13 4.76
C GLY A 64 -0.33 -13.17 3.70
N LEU A 65 0.42 -12.12 3.34
CA LEU A 65 0.05 -11.18 2.29
C LEU A 65 0.51 -11.68 0.93
N ARG A 66 -0.35 -11.54 -0.08
CA ARG A 66 0.04 -11.71 -1.47
C ARG A 66 0.65 -10.42 -2.00
N VAL A 67 1.88 -10.50 -2.49
CA VAL A 67 2.57 -9.36 -3.13
C VAL A 67 2.30 -9.37 -4.64
N LEU A 68 1.93 -8.21 -5.19
CA LEU A 68 1.67 -8.01 -6.62
C LEU A 68 2.55 -6.87 -7.12
N HIS A 69 3.38 -7.16 -8.13
CA HIS A 69 4.08 -6.14 -8.90
C HIS A 69 3.23 -5.77 -10.11
N LEU A 70 2.80 -4.53 -10.16
CA LEU A 70 1.84 -4.03 -11.14
C LEU A 70 2.40 -2.79 -11.82
N ASP A 71 2.24 -2.72 -13.13
CA ASP A 71 2.45 -1.51 -13.90
C ASP A 71 1.19 -0.64 -13.91
N ILE A 72 1.37 0.63 -14.27
CA ILE A 72 0.24 1.53 -14.52
C ILE A 72 -0.44 1.09 -15.81
N CYS A 73 -1.72 0.74 -15.73
CA CYS A 73 -2.49 0.29 -16.87
C CYS A 73 -3.01 1.46 -17.71
N GLU A 74 -3.07 1.28 -19.04
CA GLU A 74 -3.63 2.20 -20.04
C GLU A 74 -5.17 2.37 -19.95
N GLY A 75 -5.82 1.63 -19.06
CA GLY A 75 -7.29 1.60 -18.93
C GLY A 75 -7.94 0.55 -19.83
N VAL A 76 -9.27 0.65 -19.98
CA VAL A 76 -10.07 -0.35 -20.71
C VAL A 76 -9.84 -0.26 -22.23
N GLN A 77 -9.55 -1.40 -22.87
CA GLN A 77 -9.37 -1.50 -24.32
C GLN A 77 -10.53 -2.31 -24.93
N ARG A 78 -11.18 -1.76 -25.97
CA ARG A 78 -12.17 -2.53 -26.76
C ARG A 78 -11.43 -3.26 -27.89
N VAL A 79 -11.47 -4.59 -27.84
CA VAL A 79 -10.96 -5.44 -28.93
C VAL A 79 -12.11 -5.69 -29.90
N TYR A 80 -11.94 -5.27 -31.16
CA TYR A 80 -12.86 -5.53 -32.26
C TYR A 80 -12.34 -6.67 -33.14
#